data_AF-A0A8T5VHK7-F1
#
_entry.id   AF-A0A8T5VHK7-F1
#
_cell.length_a   1.000
_cell.length_b   1.000
_cell.length_c   1.000
_cell.angle_alpha   90.00
_cell.angle_beta   90.00
_cell.angle_gamma   90.00
#
_symmetry.space_group_name_H-M   'P 1'
#
loop_
_entity.id
_entity.type
_entity.pdbx_description
1 polymer ?
#
loop_
_entity_poly.entity_id
_entity_poly.type
_entity_poly.pdbx_seq_one_letter_code
_entity_poly.pdbx_strand_id
1 'polypeptide(L)'
;MPLATAPRLLVAVLLAIAVSACSARYQTPVAVGGDDDDAVCQSRGYAQGSPEYVACRKDRDVQRNAATARSDRRQRDLGEYMLNHPDRP
;
A
#
# COMPACT_ATOMS: atom_id res chain seq x y z
N MET A 1 -0.20 47.37 4.47
CA MET A 1 -1.28 46.39 4.26
C MET A 1 -0.97 44.98 4.81
N PRO A 2 -0.54 44.78 6.08
CA PRO A 2 -0.24 43.43 6.59
C PRO A 2 -1.41 42.76 7.35
N LEU A 3 -2.47 43.49 7.72
CA LEU A 3 -3.55 42.90 8.55
C LEU A 3 -4.51 41.98 7.78
N ALA A 4 -4.56 42.08 6.45
CA ALA A 4 -5.47 41.27 5.64
C ALA A 4 -4.87 39.91 5.21
N THR A 5 -3.60 39.63 5.51
CA THR A 5 -2.91 38.38 5.15
C THR A 5 -3.01 37.32 6.24
N ALA A 6 -2.98 37.70 7.52
CA ALA A 6 -3.14 36.78 8.64
C ALA A 6 -4.42 35.92 8.60
N PRO A 7 -5.63 36.49 8.38
CA PRO A 7 -6.85 35.67 8.29
C PRO A 7 -6.86 34.79 7.03
N ARG A 8 -6.25 35.25 5.92
CA ARG A 8 -6.14 34.45 4.68
C ARG A 8 -5.19 33.27 4.84
N LEU A 9 -4.10 33.44 5.58
CA LEU A 9 -3.16 32.36 5.92
C LEU A 9 -3.82 31.32 6.84
N LEU A 10 -4.59 31.76 7.84
CA LEU A 10 -5.34 30.85 8.72
C LEU A 10 -6.36 30.02 7.93
N VAL A 11 -7.11 30.65 7.03
CA VAL A 11 -8.05 29.94 6.15
C VAL A 11 -7.33 28.94 5.25
N ALA A 12 -6.17 29.31 4.67
CA ALA A 12 -5.39 28.41 3.82
C ALA A 12 -4.86 27.19 4.60
N VAL A 13 -4.38 27.37 5.83
CA VAL A 13 -3.90 26.26 6.69
C VAL A 13 -5.05 25.34 7.08
N LEU A 14 -6.20 25.89 7.48
CA LEU A 14 -7.39 25.09 7.82
C LEU A 14 -7.88 24.27 6.62
N LEU A 15 -7.87 24.87 5.42
CA LEU A 15 -8.24 24.17 4.20
C LEU A 15 -7.25 23.04 3.87
N ALA A 16 -5.95 23.27 4.03
CA ALA A 16 -4.93 22.25 3.80
C ALA A 16 -5.08 21.05 4.74
N ILE A 17 -5.37 21.29 6.03
CA ILE A 17 -5.64 20.23 7.01
C ILE A 17 -6.91 19.45 6.63
N ALA A 18 -8.00 20.14 6.27
CA ALA A 18 -9.25 19.52 5.87
C ALA A 18 -9.11 18.65 4.61
N VAL A 19 -8.33 19.10 3.62
CA VAL A 19 -8.07 18.34 2.38
C VAL A 19 -7.09 17.17 2.62
N SER A 20 -6.12 17.31 3.53
CA SER A 20 -5.21 16.22 3.90
C SER A 20 -5.94 15.03 4.54
N ALA A 21 -7.07 15.24 5.21
CA ALA A 21 -7.87 14.14 5.76
C ALA A 21 -8.54 13.28 4.66
N CYS A 22 -8.66 13.80 3.44
CA CYS A 22 -9.22 13.08 2.30
C CYS A 22 -8.16 12.36 1.46
N SER A 23 -6.88 12.71 1.56
CA SER A 23 -5.83 12.02 0.79
C SER A 23 -5.70 10.56 1.23
N ALA A 24 -5.83 10.29 2.53
CA ALA A 24 -5.74 8.97 3.15
C ALA A 24 -6.77 7.95 2.65
N ARG A 25 -7.92 8.40 2.12
CA ARG A 25 -9.01 7.50 1.73
C ARG A 25 -8.73 6.71 0.44
N TYR A 26 -7.80 7.20 -0.38
CA TYR A 26 -7.37 6.53 -1.61
C TYR A 26 -5.97 5.93 -1.52
N GLN A 27 -5.32 6.00 -0.35
CA GLN A 27 -4.35 4.97 -0.02
C GLN A 27 -5.15 3.68 0.13
N THR A 28 -5.31 2.96 -0.98
CA THR A 28 -5.37 1.51 -0.91
C THR A 28 -4.25 1.13 0.06
N PRO A 29 -4.50 0.29 1.08
CA PRO A 29 -3.41 -0.30 1.82
C PRO A 29 -2.59 -0.97 0.73
N VAL A 30 -1.48 -0.34 0.35
CA VAL A 30 -0.46 -0.94 -0.47
C VAL A 30 -0.07 -2.12 0.39
N ALA A 31 -0.65 -3.28 0.08
CA ALA A 31 -0.14 -4.54 0.53
C ALA A 31 1.37 -4.41 0.33
N VAL A 32 2.14 -4.71 1.37
CA VAL A 32 3.60 -4.53 1.46
C VAL A 32 4.34 -5.47 0.48
N GLY A 33 3.88 -5.53 -0.76
CA GLY A 33 4.34 -6.33 -1.90
C GLY A 33 3.78 -5.82 -3.24
N GLY A 34 3.24 -4.60 -3.29
CA GLY A 34 2.78 -3.93 -4.51
C GLY A 34 3.83 -3.01 -5.12
N ASP A 35 5.12 -3.31 -4.95
CA ASP A 35 6.13 -2.66 -5.79
C ASP A 35 5.82 -3.02 -7.24
N ASP A 36 5.83 -2.02 -8.12
CA ASP A 36 5.73 -2.24 -9.55
C ASP A 36 6.84 -3.20 -9.98
N ASP A 37 6.50 -4.47 -10.19
CA ASP A 37 7.48 -5.52 -10.50
C ASP A 37 8.25 -5.20 -11.78
N ASP A 38 7.63 -4.46 -12.70
CA ASP A 38 8.29 -3.99 -13.91
C ASP A 38 9.35 -2.95 -13.56
N ALA A 39 9.02 -1.98 -12.71
CA ALA A 39 10.00 -1.00 -12.22
C ALA A 39 11.16 -1.68 -11.45
N VAL A 40 10.89 -2.70 -10.63
CA VAL A 40 11.92 -3.44 -9.89
C VAL A 40 12.85 -4.22 -10.83
N CYS A 41 12.30 -4.85 -11.87
CA CYS A 41 13.11 -5.58 -12.83
C CYS A 41 13.88 -4.65 -13.77
N GLN A 42 13.27 -3.53 -14.19
CA GLN A 42 13.92 -2.52 -15.02
C GLN A 42 15.02 -1.76 -14.24
N SER A 43 14.85 -1.49 -12.94
CA SER A 43 15.89 -0.85 -12.12
C SER A 43 17.17 -1.68 -11.99
N ARG A 44 17.10 -2.98 -12.27
CA ARG A 44 18.25 -3.91 -12.33
C ARG A 44 18.92 -3.93 -13.72
N GLY A 45 18.39 -3.17 -14.68
CA GLY A 45 18.89 -3.10 -16.05
C GLY A 45 18.35 -4.21 -16.96
N TYR A 46 17.34 -4.97 -16.54
CA TYR A 46 16.76 -6.02 -17.38
C TYR A 46 15.81 -5.41 -18.39
N ALA A 47 16.16 -5.49 -19.68
CA ALA A 47 15.32 -5.05 -20.77
C ALA A 47 14.02 -5.85 -20.84
N GLN A 48 12.90 -5.19 -21.07
CA GLN A 48 11.61 -5.86 -21.15
C GLN A 48 11.63 -6.94 -22.26
N GLY A 49 11.18 -8.14 -21.91
CA GLY A 49 11.19 -9.30 -22.80
C GLY A 49 12.52 -10.07 -22.86
N SER A 50 13.57 -9.62 -22.18
CA SER A 50 14.78 -10.44 -22.02
C SER A 50 14.51 -11.65 -21.13
N PRO A 51 15.28 -12.76 -21.27
CA PRO A 51 15.16 -13.91 -20.39
C PRO A 51 15.29 -13.53 -18.90
N GLU A 52 16.19 -12.60 -18.59
CA GLU A 52 16.47 -12.15 -17.22
C GLU A 52 15.34 -11.29 -16.66
N TYR A 53 14.69 -10.47 -17.49
CA TYR A 53 13.47 -9.75 -17.10
C TYR A 53 12.32 -10.72 -16.79
N VAL A 54 12.11 -11.73 -17.63
CA VAL A 54 11.07 -12.75 -17.43
C VAL A 54 11.34 -13.56 -16.16
N ALA A 55 12.58 -13.93 -15.89
CA ALA A 55 12.97 -14.61 -14.66
C ALA A 55 12.71 -13.74 -13.43
N CYS A 56 13.15 -12.48 -13.46
CA CYS A 56 12.89 -11.52 -12.38
C CYS A 56 11.38 -11.36 -12.10
N ARG A 57 10.57 -11.22 -13.15
CA ARG A 57 9.11 -11.14 -13.04
C ARG A 57 8.51 -12.38 -12.38
N LYS A 58 8.96 -13.57 -12.79
CA LYS A 58 8.48 -14.82 -12.21
C LYS A 58 8.83 -14.93 -10.72
N ASP A 59 10.03 -14.55 -10.32
CA ASP A 59 10.45 -14.58 -8.91
C ASP A 59 9.66 -13.58 -8.06
N ARG A 60 9.34 -12.42 -8.63
CA ARG A 60 8.44 -11.43 -8.02
C ARG A 60 7.02 -11.96 -7.86
N ASP A 61 6.49 -12.62 -8.88
CA ASP A 61 5.17 -13.26 -8.82
C ASP A 61 5.09 -14.33 -7.71
N VAL A 62 6.14 -15.15 -7.56
CA VAL A 62 6.25 -16.14 -6.48
C VAL A 62 6.25 -15.46 -5.10
N GLN A 63 7.03 -14.38 -4.94
CA GLN A 63 7.08 -13.64 -3.68
C GLN A 63 5.73 -13.03 -3.31
N ARG A 64 5.02 -12.45 -4.29
CA ARG A 64 3.68 -11.92 -4.08
C ARG A 64 2.70 -13.02 -3.68
N ASN A 65 2.70 -14.15 -4.36
CA ASN A 65 1.84 -15.29 -4.02
C ASN A 65 2.14 -15.82 -2.60
N ALA A 66 3.41 -15.87 -2.21
CA ALA A 66 3.79 -16.25 -0.84
C ALA A 66 3.33 -15.23 0.21
N ALA A 67 3.27 -13.93 -0.12
CA ALA A 67 2.71 -12.90 0.75
C ALA A 67 1.19 -13.05 0.90
N THR A 68 0.46 -13.23 -0.19
CA THR A 68 -1.00 -13.50 -0.16
C THR A 68 -1.32 -14.74 0.64
N ALA A 69 -0.60 -15.85 0.40
CA ALA A 69 -0.82 -17.09 1.14
C ALA A 69 -0.58 -16.95 2.66
N ARG A 70 0.36 -16.09 3.08
CA ARG A 70 0.55 -15.77 4.50
C ARG A 70 -0.62 -14.97 5.07
N SER A 71 -1.15 -14.01 4.31
CA SER A 71 -2.33 -13.24 4.71
C SER A 71 -3.55 -14.14 4.85
N ASP A 72 -3.80 -15.02 3.86
CA ASP A 72 -4.93 -15.95 3.88
C ASP A 72 -4.87 -16.91 5.08
N ARG A 73 -3.69 -17.43 5.40
CA ARG A 73 -3.49 -18.26 6.60
C ARG A 73 -3.86 -17.49 7.87
N ARG A 74 -3.36 -16.27 8.03
CA ARG A 74 -3.70 -15.43 9.20
C ARG A 74 -5.20 -15.17 9.33
N GLN A 75 -5.90 -14.96 8.20
CA GLN A 75 -7.35 -14.77 8.23
C GLN A 75 -8.10 -16.04 8.62
N ARG A 76 -7.65 -17.21 8.15
CA ARG A 76 -8.21 -18.49 8.60
C ARG A 76 -7.94 -18.75 10.07
N ASP A 77 -6.71 -18.51 10.52
CA ASP A 77 -6.32 -18.70 11.92
C ASP A 77 -7.15 -17.80 12.85
N LEU A 78 -7.41 -16.54 12.45
CA LEU A 78 -8.28 -15.64 13.17
C LEU A 78 -9.74 -16.14 13.19
N GLY A 79 -10.27 -16.57 12.04
CA GLY A 79 -11.62 -17.12 11.96
C GLY A 79 -11.80 -18.35 12.86
N GLU A 80 -10.83 -19.26 12.83
CA GLU A 80 -10.80 -20.45 13.70
C GLU A 80 -10.70 -20.04 15.18
N TYR A 81 -9.87 -19.04 15.51
CA TYR A 81 -9.78 -18.52 16.87
C TYR A 81 -11.13 -17.99 17.37
N MET A 82 -11.81 -17.17 16.57
CA MET A 82 -13.11 -16.59 16.93
C MET A 82 -14.20 -17.66 17.08
N LEU A 83 -14.20 -18.68 16.21
CA LEU A 83 -15.14 -19.80 16.30
C LEU A 83 -14.99 -20.58 17.61
N ASN A 84 -13.75 -20.75 18.07
CA ASN A 84 -13.41 -21.44 19.31
C ASN A 84 -13.47 -20.55 20.56
N HIS A 85 -13.59 -19.23 20.40
CA HIS A 85 -13.68 -18.25 21.49
C HIS A 85 -14.83 -17.25 21.23
N PRO A 86 -16.09 -17.73 21.18
CA PRO A 86 -17.25 -16.91 20.80
C PRO A 86 -17.59 -15.80 21.80
N ASP A 87 -17.05 -15.88 23.02
CA ASP A 87 -17.18 -14.90 24.09
C ASP A 87 -16.13 -13.78 24.03
N ARG A 88 -15.17 -13.85 23.11
CA ARG A 88 -14.11 -12.85 22.93
C ARG A 88 -14.31 -12.04 21.65
N PRO A 89 -14.16 -10.70 21.71
CA PRO A 89 -14.14 -9.86 20.52
C PRO A 89 -12.87 -10.05 19.68
#